data_AF-A0A7C0XD05-F1
#
_entry.id   AF-A0A7C0XD05-F1
#
_cell.length_a   1.000
_cell.length_b   1.000
_cell.length_c   1.000
_cell.angle_alpha   90.00
_cell.angle_beta   90.00
_cell.angle_gamma   90.00
#
_symmetry.space_group_name_H-M   'P 1'
#
loop_
_entity.id
_entity.type
_entity.pdbx_description
1 polymer ?
#
loop_
_entity_poly.entity_id
_entity_poly.type
_entity_poly.pdbx_seq_one_letter_code
_entity_poly.pdbx_strand_id
1 'polypeptide(L)'
;MDKVTISRPEWKIWHGIPREKIPWYPTIDEGRCINCKLCFVSCGRNVFDLDEEGRVRVNLPYNCMVGCSTCATICPTGAISFPDREMIQKIEREYHIISYLPPKARAKKTRLQYEEARKKANEIIEKITTALRIEVTGHFLEKEVLKKILTAIKDKPCDLVNIAIEIPTLKGCWSEKAPSYARFVVVSTEFKDVGECVETIKKVLDETSCVVISERKGA
;
A
#
# COMPACT_ATOMS: atom_id res chain seq x y z
N MET A 1 -31.07 17.04 2.19
CA MET A 1 -29.98 16.12 1.80
C MET A 1 -28.91 17.01 1.20
N ASP A 2 -28.07 17.56 2.07
CA ASP A 2 -27.22 18.69 1.74
C ASP A 2 -26.12 18.26 0.76
N LYS A 3 -26.11 18.89 -0.42
CA LYS A 3 -25.08 18.70 -1.43
C LYS A 3 -23.75 19.13 -0.81
N VAL A 4 -22.97 18.18 -0.32
CA VAL A 4 -21.60 18.43 0.15
C VAL A 4 -20.81 18.91 -1.06
N THR A 5 -20.58 20.22 -1.13
CA THR A 5 -19.71 20.85 -2.11
C THR A 5 -18.28 20.46 -1.75
N ILE A 6 -17.81 19.30 -2.24
CA ILE A 6 -16.44 18.81 -1.98
C ILE A 6 -15.45 19.67 -2.79
N SER A 7 -15.23 20.90 -2.34
CA SER A 7 -14.09 21.72 -2.75
C SER A 7 -12.97 21.47 -1.74
N ARG A 8 -11.84 20.91 -2.22
CA ARG A 8 -10.70 20.66 -1.34
C ARG A 8 -9.92 21.95 -1.08
N PRO A 9 -9.46 22.21 0.16
CA PRO A 9 -8.72 23.44 0.48
C PRO A 9 -7.49 23.64 -0.39
N GLU A 10 -6.82 22.56 -0.78
CA GLU A 10 -5.61 22.59 -1.61
C GLU A 10 -5.81 23.15 -3.04
N TRP A 11 -7.05 23.22 -3.54
CA TRP A 11 -7.33 23.69 -4.90
C TRP A 11 -7.52 25.21 -5.00
N LYS A 12 -7.58 25.89 -3.86
CA LYS A 12 -7.72 27.35 -3.78
C LYS A 12 -6.44 28.12 -4.15
N ILE A 13 -5.30 27.43 -4.22
CA ILE A 13 -4.00 28.06 -4.52
C ILE A 13 -3.31 27.33 -5.67
N TRP A 14 -2.89 28.09 -6.68
CA TRP A 14 -2.03 27.62 -7.78
C TRP A 14 -0.67 28.28 -7.69
N HIS A 15 0.36 27.51 -7.31
CA HIS A 15 1.75 27.96 -7.10
C HIS A 15 1.97 29.13 -6.12
N GLY A 16 0.97 29.55 -5.35
CA GLY A 16 1.03 30.71 -4.45
C GLY A 16 0.01 31.80 -4.82
N ILE A 17 -0.73 31.60 -5.91
CA ILE A 17 -1.73 32.53 -6.43
C ILE A 17 -3.13 32.00 -6.08
N PRO A 18 -4.01 32.81 -5.48
CA PRO A 18 -5.41 32.44 -5.29
C PRO A 18 -6.08 32.08 -6.62
N ARG A 19 -6.85 30.99 -6.61
CA ARG A 19 -7.38 30.39 -7.84
C ARG A 19 -8.39 31.28 -8.55
N GLU A 20 -9.08 32.13 -7.80
CA GLU A 20 -10.05 33.13 -8.25
C GLU A 20 -9.39 34.22 -9.13
N LYS A 21 -8.08 34.45 -9.01
CA LYS A 21 -7.34 35.41 -9.84
C LYS A 21 -7.00 34.87 -11.24
N ILE A 22 -7.25 33.59 -11.49
CA ILE A 22 -6.87 32.92 -12.73
C ILE A 22 -8.15 32.38 -13.37
N PRO A 23 -8.77 33.09 -14.31
CA PRO A 23 -10.05 32.69 -14.90
C PRO A 23 -9.89 31.56 -15.92
N TRP A 24 -9.30 30.44 -15.51
CA TRP A 24 -9.16 29.21 -16.28
C TRP A 24 -10.18 28.17 -15.81
N TYR A 25 -11.21 27.95 -16.61
CA TYR A 25 -12.29 26.98 -16.38
C TYR A 25 -13.01 26.68 -17.71
N PRO A 26 -13.70 25.53 -17.82
CA PRO A 26 -14.42 25.17 -19.04
C PRO A 26 -15.68 26.01 -19.24
N THR A 27 -16.08 26.21 -20.49
CA THR A 27 -17.42 26.68 -20.89
C THR A 27 -18.06 25.64 -21.79
N ILE A 28 -19.35 25.36 -21.60
CA ILE A 28 -20.12 24.39 -22.40
C ILE A 28 -20.97 25.16 -23.41
N ASP A 29 -20.87 24.77 -24.68
CA ASP A 29 -21.76 25.19 -25.75
C ASP A 29 -22.97 24.24 -25.80
N GLU A 30 -24.09 24.70 -25.28
CA GLU A 30 -25.34 23.94 -25.22
C GLU A 30 -25.88 23.55 -26.60
N GLY A 31 -25.55 24.30 -27.66
CA GLY A 31 -25.97 23.97 -29.03
C GLY A 31 -25.24 22.77 -29.62
N ARG A 32 -24.04 22.45 -29.10
CA ARG A 32 -23.22 21.30 -29.51
C ARG A 32 -23.19 20.17 -28.47
N CYS A 33 -23.69 20.43 -27.26
CA CYS A 33 -23.68 19.47 -26.18
C CYS A 33 -24.74 18.38 -26.39
N ILE A 34 -24.31 17.12 -26.49
CA ILE A 34 -25.20 15.95 -26.57
C ILE A 34 -25.48 15.32 -25.19
N ASN A 35 -25.09 16.00 -24.10
CA ASN A 35 -25.25 15.54 -22.72
C ASN A 35 -24.76 14.10 -22.43
N CYS A 36 -23.65 13.69 -23.05
CA CYS A 36 -23.08 12.34 -22.90
C CYS A 36 -22.43 12.06 -21.53
N LYS A 37 -22.29 13.07 -20.65
CA LYS A 37 -21.72 12.97 -19.29
C LYS A 37 -20.25 12.55 -19.22
N LEU A 38 -19.55 12.42 -20.34
CA LEU A 38 -18.13 12.04 -20.36
C LEU A 38 -17.26 13.06 -19.61
N CYS A 39 -17.48 14.35 -19.83
CA CYS A 39 -16.77 15.42 -19.11
C CYS A 39 -17.01 15.40 -17.60
N PHE A 40 -18.22 14.99 -17.16
CA PHE A 40 -18.56 14.86 -15.75
C PHE A 40 -17.79 13.71 -15.09
N VAL A 41 -17.79 12.52 -15.69
CA VAL A 41 -17.12 11.33 -15.12
C VAL A 41 -15.58 11.44 -15.19
N SER A 42 -15.04 12.02 -16.25
CA SER A 42 -13.58 12.12 -16.43
C SER A 42 -12.94 13.24 -15.58
N CYS A 43 -13.72 14.16 -15.00
CA CYS A 43 -13.16 15.27 -14.24
C CYS A 43 -12.81 14.86 -12.80
N GLY A 44 -11.53 14.59 -12.53
CA GLY A 44 -11.05 14.27 -11.16
C GLY A 44 -11.11 15.43 -10.14
N ARG A 45 -11.66 16.60 -10.51
CA ARG A 45 -11.76 17.80 -9.66
C ARG A 45 -13.19 18.30 -9.45
N ASN A 46 -14.19 17.54 -9.85
CA ASN A 46 -15.61 17.85 -9.61
C ASN A 46 -16.00 19.26 -10.09
N VAL A 47 -15.49 19.67 -11.26
CA VAL A 47 -15.82 20.98 -11.87
C VAL A 47 -17.26 21.02 -12.35
N PHE A 48 -17.75 19.87 -12.81
CA PHE A 48 -19.10 19.70 -13.35
C PHE A 48 -20.05 19.13 -12.30
N ASP A 49 -21.34 19.40 -12.48
CA ASP A 49 -22.46 18.81 -11.74
C ASP A 49 -23.58 18.48 -12.74
N LEU A 50 -24.59 17.75 -12.28
CA LEU A 50 -25.81 17.52 -13.04
C LEU A 50 -26.91 18.49 -12.54
N ASP A 51 -27.61 19.13 -13.47
CA ASP A 51 -28.81 19.91 -13.15
C ASP A 51 -30.02 18.98 -12.86
N GLU A 52 -31.18 19.58 -12.60
CA GLU A 52 -32.41 18.85 -12.26
C GLU A 52 -32.92 17.97 -13.41
N GLU A 53 -32.54 18.29 -14.65
CA GLU A 53 -32.89 17.54 -15.86
C GLU A 53 -31.80 16.51 -16.24
N GLY A 54 -30.76 16.38 -15.40
CA GLY A 54 -29.64 15.48 -15.64
C GLY A 54 -28.69 15.95 -16.75
N ARG A 55 -28.70 17.25 -17.07
CA ARG A 55 -27.73 17.88 -17.97
C ARG A 55 -26.47 18.30 -17.24
N VAL A 56 -25.33 18.10 -17.90
CA VAL A 56 -24.04 18.52 -17.33
C VAL A 56 -23.94 20.04 -17.35
N ARG A 57 -23.64 20.63 -16.20
CA ARG A 57 -23.34 22.06 -16.05
C ARG A 57 -22.01 22.26 -15.33
N VAL A 58 -21.39 23.42 -15.53
CA VAL A 58 -20.22 23.84 -14.74
C VAL A 58 -20.70 24.36 -13.38
N ASN A 59 -20.28 23.73 -12.29
CA ASN A 59 -20.71 24.07 -10.92
C ASN A 59 -19.58 24.68 -10.09
N LEU A 60 -18.37 24.12 -10.18
CA LEU A 60 -17.19 24.59 -9.46
C LEU A 60 -16.09 24.99 -10.44
N PRO A 61 -16.24 26.12 -11.16
CA PRO A 61 -15.32 26.52 -12.23
C PRO A 61 -13.87 26.61 -11.73
N TYR A 62 -13.65 27.24 -10.58
CA TYR A 62 -12.30 27.44 -10.02
C TYR A 62 -11.66 26.15 -9.48
N ASN A 63 -12.38 25.04 -9.34
CA ASN A 63 -11.72 23.76 -9.04
C ASN A 63 -10.87 23.26 -10.21
N CYS A 64 -11.12 23.74 -11.43
CA CYS A 64 -10.39 23.32 -12.61
C CYS A 64 -8.88 23.57 -12.43
N MET A 65 -8.05 22.59 -12.77
CA MET A 65 -6.59 22.77 -12.74
C MET A 65 -6.18 23.77 -13.81
N VAL A 66 -5.41 24.80 -13.46
CA VAL A 66 -4.88 25.75 -14.45
C VAL A 66 -4.10 24.98 -15.52
N GLY A 67 -4.47 25.20 -16.79
CA GLY A 67 -3.86 24.53 -17.94
C GLY A 67 -4.41 23.14 -18.26
N CYS A 68 -5.31 22.58 -17.45
CA CYS A 68 -6.00 21.34 -17.81
C CYS A 68 -7.11 21.64 -18.81
N SER A 69 -7.14 20.89 -19.92
CA SER A 69 -8.15 20.97 -20.98
C SER A 69 -8.71 19.59 -21.36
N THR A 70 -8.52 18.57 -20.52
CA THR A 70 -8.86 17.18 -20.84
C THR A 70 -10.32 17.01 -21.23
N CYS A 71 -11.26 17.69 -20.55
CA CYS A 71 -12.68 17.60 -20.89
C CYS A 71 -13.01 18.16 -22.29
N ALA A 72 -12.28 19.18 -22.76
CA ALA A 72 -12.39 19.66 -24.13
C ALA A 72 -11.83 18.64 -25.13
N THR A 73 -10.67 18.05 -24.83
CA THR A 73 -10.02 17.03 -25.68
C THR A 73 -10.87 15.77 -25.85
N ILE A 74 -11.53 15.30 -24.79
CA ILE A 74 -12.35 14.08 -24.85
C ILE A 74 -13.78 14.32 -25.35
N CYS A 75 -14.22 15.58 -25.47
CA CYS A 75 -15.59 15.87 -25.88
C CYS A 75 -15.79 15.48 -27.35
N PRO A 76 -16.67 14.51 -27.66
CA PRO A 76 -16.83 14.01 -29.03
C PRO A 76 -17.40 15.06 -29.99
N THR A 77 -18.13 16.06 -29.47
CA THR A 77 -18.75 17.13 -30.27
C THR A 77 -17.98 18.45 -30.21
N GLY A 78 -16.86 18.51 -29.47
CA GLY A 78 -16.10 19.75 -29.29
C GLY A 78 -16.91 20.87 -28.62
N ALA A 79 -17.90 20.52 -27.79
CA ALA A 79 -18.79 21.47 -27.12
C ALA A 79 -18.15 22.20 -25.93
N ILE A 80 -16.91 21.87 -25.53
CA ILE A 80 -16.25 22.47 -24.37
C ILE A 80 -15.07 23.32 -24.83
N SER A 81 -15.04 24.58 -24.38
CA SER A 81 -13.97 25.54 -24.65
C SER A 81 -13.29 26.00 -23.36
N PHE A 82 -12.09 26.55 -23.52
CA PHE A 82 -11.28 27.14 -22.45
C PHE A 82 -10.74 28.50 -22.92
N PRO A 83 -10.32 29.37 -21.99
CA PRO A 83 -9.60 30.59 -22.34
C PRO A 83 -8.28 30.30 -23.07
N ASP A 84 -7.72 31.33 -23.71
CA ASP A 84 -6.44 31.21 -24.40
C ASP A 84 -5.30 30.90 -23.43
N ARG A 85 -4.39 30.02 -23.85
CA ARG A 85 -3.18 29.67 -23.12
C ARG A 85 -2.28 30.87 -22.87
N GLU A 86 -2.29 31.89 -23.73
CA GLU A 86 -1.56 33.13 -23.55
C GLU A 86 -1.88 33.82 -22.21
N MET A 87 -3.11 33.67 -21.70
CA MET A 87 -3.49 34.19 -20.38
C MET A 87 -2.61 33.58 -19.28
N ILE A 88 -2.43 32.26 -19.29
CA ILE A 88 -1.61 31.56 -18.29
C ILE A 88 -0.16 32.05 -18.39
N GLN A 89 0.38 32.18 -19.60
CA GLN A 89 1.75 32.65 -19.81
C GLN A 89 1.98 34.09 -19.32
N LYS A 90 0.96 34.96 -19.37
CA LYS A 90 1.02 36.31 -18.80
C LYS A 90 1.11 36.24 -17.28
N ILE A 91 0.27 35.42 -16.64
CA ILE A 91 0.26 35.21 -15.18
C ILE A 91 1.58 34.58 -14.71
N GLU A 92 2.11 33.60 -15.43
CA GLU A 92 3.41 32.98 -15.12
C GLU A 92 4.56 34.00 -15.09
N ARG A 93 4.53 34.96 -16.03
CA ARG A 93 5.50 36.06 -16.11
C ARG A 93 5.31 37.07 -14.99
N GLU A 94 4.07 37.54 -14.76
CA GLU A 94 3.73 38.53 -13.74
C GLU A 94 4.10 38.07 -12.32
N TYR A 95 3.81 36.80 -12.00
CA TYR A 95 4.10 36.22 -10.70
C TYR A 95 5.47 35.53 -10.62
N HIS A 96 6.29 35.68 -11.67
CA HIS A 96 7.64 35.10 -11.76
C HIS A 96 7.69 33.60 -11.38
N ILE A 97 6.68 32.82 -11.76
CA ILE A 97 6.47 31.45 -11.24
C ILE A 97 7.70 30.58 -11.48
N ILE A 98 8.23 30.64 -12.70
CA ILE A 98 9.38 29.84 -13.15
C ILE A 98 10.61 30.06 -12.26
N SER A 99 10.80 31.26 -11.68
CA SER A 99 11.99 31.58 -10.89
C SER A 99 12.11 30.76 -9.59
N TYR A 100 10.99 30.41 -8.94
CA TYR A 100 10.99 29.69 -7.66
C TYR A 100 10.60 28.21 -7.77
N LEU A 101 10.31 27.71 -8.98
CA LEU A 101 10.05 26.28 -9.21
C LEU A 101 11.26 25.36 -8.98
N PRO A 102 12.52 25.73 -9.31
CA PRO A 102 13.64 24.80 -9.18
C PRO A 102 13.88 24.28 -7.75
N PRO A 103 13.84 25.12 -6.69
CA PRO A 103 13.90 24.63 -5.31
C PRO A 103 12.75 23.68 -4.96
N LYS A 104 11.51 24.02 -5.35
CA LYS A 104 10.32 23.16 -5.13
C LYS A 104 10.45 21.81 -5.84
N ALA A 105 11.00 21.79 -7.06
CA ALA A 105 11.24 20.57 -7.82
C ALA A 105 12.29 19.68 -7.14
N ARG A 106 13.40 20.25 -6.68
CA ARG A 106 14.44 19.52 -5.91
C ARG A 106 13.85 18.91 -4.64
N ALA A 107 13.11 19.69 -3.85
CA ALA A 107 12.47 19.21 -2.62
C ALA A 107 11.48 18.06 -2.90
N LYS A 108 10.67 18.15 -3.96
CA LYS A 108 9.76 17.06 -4.37
C LYS A 108 10.53 15.80 -4.76
N LYS A 109 11.62 15.91 -5.53
CA LYS A 109 12.46 14.77 -5.91
C LYS A 109 13.06 14.10 -4.67
N THR A 110 13.62 14.88 -3.77
CA THR A 110 14.17 14.38 -2.50
C THR A 110 13.11 13.62 -1.69
N ARG A 111 11.90 14.18 -1.53
CA ARG A 111 10.79 13.50 -0.84
C ARG A 111 10.45 12.15 -1.48
N LEU A 112 10.31 12.10 -2.80
CA LEU A 112 10.00 10.86 -3.53
C LEU A 112 11.11 9.81 -3.37
N GLN A 113 12.39 10.23 -3.39
CA GLN A 113 13.53 9.34 -3.17
C GLN A 113 13.49 8.73 -1.77
N TYR A 114 13.16 9.51 -0.74
CA TYR A 114 12.99 8.99 0.62
C TYR A 114 11.83 8.00 0.73
N GLU A 115 10.68 8.30 0.12
CA GLU A 115 9.52 7.40 0.09
C GLU A 115 9.85 6.07 -0.60
N GLU A 116 10.59 6.12 -1.72
CA GLU A 116 11.04 4.92 -2.43
C GLU A 116 12.06 4.11 -1.62
N ALA A 117 13.04 4.77 -0.99
CA ALA A 117 14.01 4.12 -0.12
C ALA A 117 13.32 3.44 1.08
N ARG A 118 12.32 4.09 1.67
CA ARG A 118 11.49 3.52 2.73
C ARG A 118 10.71 2.29 2.24
N LYS A 119 10.10 2.36 1.06
CA LYS A 119 9.38 1.23 0.48
C LYS A 119 10.30 0.03 0.26
N LYS A 120 11.50 0.27 -0.31
CA LYS A 120 12.52 -0.78 -0.49
C LYS A 120 12.96 -1.40 0.84
N ALA A 121 13.19 -0.58 1.86
CA ALA A 121 13.54 -1.07 3.20
C ALA A 121 12.41 -1.93 3.79
N ASN A 122 11.16 -1.50 3.67
CA ASN A 122 10.00 -2.27 4.14
C ASN A 122 9.85 -3.59 3.37
N GLU A 123 10.00 -3.60 2.05
CA GLU A 123 9.94 -4.82 1.24
C GLU A 123 11.04 -5.82 1.61
N ILE A 124 12.23 -5.36 2.00
CA ILE A 124 13.31 -6.22 2.51
C ILE A 124 12.88 -6.83 3.85
N ILE A 125 12.35 -6.03 4.77
CA ILE A 125 11.90 -6.49 6.10
C ILE A 125 10.74 -7.49 5.98
N GLU A 126 9.76 -7.24 5.11
CA GLU A 126 8.62 -8.16 4.87
C GLU A 126 9.06 -9.53 4.31
N LYS A 127 10.15 -9.56 3.54
CA LYS A 127 10.71 -10.80 2.99
C LYS A 127 11.42 -11.62 4.05
N ILE A 128 12.15 -10.98 4.97
CA ILE A 128 12.83 -11.64 6.08
C ILE A 128 11.80 -12.38 6.94
N THR A 129 11.99 -13.68 7.12
CA THR A 129 11.15 -14.45 8.03
C THR A 129 11.81 -14.42 9.39
N THR A 130 11.40 -13.50 10.25
CA THR A 130 11.93 -13.40 11.63
C THR A 130 11.24 -14.38 12.58
N ALA A 131 10.09 -14.91 12.20
CA ALA A 131 9.33 -15.91 12.94
C ALA A 131 8.69 -16.93 11.98
N LEU A 132 8.85 -18.22 12.26
CA LEU A 132 8.20 -19.30 11.51
C LEU A 132 7.54 -20.28 12.48
N ARG A 133 6.23 -20.47 12.33
CA ARG A 133 5.47 -21.48 13.04
C ARG A 133 5.65 -22.83 12.34
N ILE A 134 6.01 -23.84 13.13
CA ILE A 134 6.20 -25.22 12.67
C ILE A 134 5.22 -26.11 13.45
N GLU A 135 4.53 -26.98 12.71
CA GLU A 135 3.64 -28.00 13.26
C GLU A 135 4.17 -29.39 12.89
N VAL A 136 4.27 -30.27 13.87
CA VAL A 136 4.89 -31.59 13.72
C VAL A 136 4.00 -32.68 14.33
N THR A 137 4.07 -33.88 13.75
CA THR A 137 3.48 -35.09 14.32
C THR A 137 4.53 -36.18 14.47
N GLY A 138 4.45 -36.94 15.55
CA GLY A 138 5.38 -38.03 15.82
C GLY A 138 5.65 -38.19 17.31
N HIS A 139 6.78 -38.78 17.66
CA HIS A 139 7.16 -39.06 19.05
C HIS A 139 7.90 -37.88 19.71
N PHE A 140 7.27 -36.71 19.74
CA PHE A 140 7.92 -35.45 20.14
C PHE A 140 8.37 -35.43 21.62
N LEU A 141 7.70 -36.19 22.49
CA LEU A 141 8.08 -36.34 23.91
C LEU A 141 9.13 -37.44 24.17
N GLU A 142 9.50 -38.21 23.15
CA GLU A 142 10.52 -39.25 23.27
C GLU A 142 11.87 -38.77 22.72
N LYS A 143 12.91 -39.60 22.79
CA LYS A 143 14.23 -39.38 22.14
C LYS A 143 14.90 -38.04 22.47
N GLU A 144 14.50 -37.40 23.55
CA GLU A 144 14.98 -36.09 24.00
C GLU A 144 14.91 -34.98 22.92
N VAL A 145 13.84 -34.95 22.10
CA VAL A 145 13.72 -34.02 20.96
C VAL A 145 14.04 -32.56 21.35
N LEU A 146 13.42 -32.04 22.42
CA LEU A 146 13.64 -30.67 22.88
C LEU A 146 15.09 -30.39 23.28
N LYS A 147 15.77 -31.35 23.90
CA LYS A 147 17.17 -31.22 24.32
C LYS A 147 18.11 -31.26 23.12
N LYS A 148 17.81 -32.07 22.11
CA LYS A 148 18.54 -32.08 20.83
C LYS A 148 18.36 -30.78 20.08
N ILE A 149 17.13 -30.24 20.03
CA ILE A 149 16.85 -28.94 19.43
C ILE A 149 17.64 -27.85 20.16
N LEU A 150 17.56 -27.79 21.50
CA LEU A 150 18.31 -26.84 22.32
C LEU A 150 19.82 -26.90 22.04
N THR A 151 20.37 -28.10 21.90
CA THR A 151 21.79 -28.30 21.57
C THR A 151 22.12 -27.79 20.17
N ALA A 152 21.24 -28.02 19.20
CA ALA A 152 21.45 -27.64 17.80
C ALA A 152 21.34 -26.12 17.56
N ILE A 153 20.59 -25.40 18.40
CA ILE A 153 20.41 -23.94 18.28
C ILE A 153 21.25 -23.12 19.27
N LYS A 154 22.02 -23.77 20.16
CA LYS A 154 22.74 -23.11 21.26
C LYS A 154 23.59 -21.91 20.85
N ASP A 155 24.27 -22.02 19.71
CA ASP A 155 25.17 -20.97 19.18
C ASP A 155 24.54 -20.18 18.02
N LYS A 156 23.22 -20.34 17.78
CA LYS A 156 22.49 -19.69 16.69
C LYS A 156 21.61 -18.55 17.21
N PRO A 157 21.40 -17.47 16.43
CA PRO A 157 20.59 -16.31 16.83
C PRO A 157 19.07 -16.57 16.68
N CYS A 158 18.59 -17.68 17.24
CA CYS A 158 17.21 -18.11 17.18
C CYS A 158 16.81 -18.94 18.39
N ASP A 159 15.51 -18.93 18.70
CA ASP A 159 14.95 -19.68 19.81
C ASP A 159 13.55 -20.22 19.47
N LEU A 160 13.05 -21.13 20.30
CA LEU A 160 11.69 -21.67 20.20
C LEU A 160 10.80 -21.02 21.25
N VAL A 161 9.68 -20.46 20.80
CA VAL A 161 8.63 -19.92 21.67
C VAL A 161 7.29 -20.58 21.36
N ASN A 162 6.32 -20.40 22.27
CA ASN A 162 4.95 -20.89 22.11
C ASN A 162 4.86 -22.41 21.82
N ILE A 163 5.72 -23.20 22.47
CA ILE A 163 5.71 -24.65 22.38
C ILE A 163 4.43 -25.18 23.03
N ALA A 164 3.60 -25.85 22.25
CA ALA A 164 2.41 -26.57 22.71
C ALA A 164 2.48 -28.00 22.18
N ILE A 165 2.19 -28.96 23.06
CA ILE A 165 2.22 -30.39 22.74
C ILE A 165 0.86 -30.98 23.12
N GLU A 166 0.20 -31.58 22.14
CA GLU A 166 -1.07 -32.27 22.25
C GLU A 166 -0.80 -33.77 22.18
N ILE A 167 -1.20 -34.48 23.22
CA ILE A 167 -1.06 -35.92 23.33
C ILE A 167 -2.44 -36.58 23.43
N PRO A 168 -2.63 -37.77 22.85
CA PRO A 168 -3.88 -38.51 22.99
C PRO A 168 -4.11 -38.95 24.44
N THR A 169 -3.15 -39.67 25.03
CA THR A 169 -3.08 -39.96 26.47
C THR A 169 -1.63 -40.20 26.88
N LEU A 170 -1.28 -39.98 28.15
CA LEU A 170 0.07 -40.25 28.67
C LEU A 170 0.46 -41.72 28.51
N LYS A 171 -0.45 -42.66 28.84
CA LYS A 171 -0.20 -44.10 28.68
C LYS A 171 -0.07 -44.50 27.21
N GLY A 172 -0.93 -43.93 26.35
CA GLY A 172 -0.89 -44.19 24.91
C GLY A 172 0.43 -43.79 24.28
N CYS A 173 1.01 -42.63 24.64
CA CYS A 173 2.31 -42.23 24.12
C CYS A 173 3.44 -43.18 24.54
N TRP A 174 3.55 -43.54 25.83
CA TRP A 174 4.70 -44.32 26.33
C TRP A 174 4.56 -45.84 26.19
N SER A 175 3.35 -46.39 26.31
CA SER A 175 3.11 -47.83 26.28
C SER A 175 2.69 -48.32 24.91
N GLU A 176 1.91 -47.53 24.17
CA GLU A 176 1.29 -47.91 22.89
C GLU A 176 1.91 -47.19 21.69
N LYS A 177 2.92 -46.32 21.92
CA LYS A 177 3.59 -45.55 20.88
C LYS A 177 2.62 -44.70 20.05
N ALA A 178 1.58 -44.15 20.67
CA ALA A 178 0.67 -43.24 20.01
C ALA A 178 1.38 -41.90 19.70
N PRO A 179 1.25 -41.34 18.47
CA PRO A 179 1.93 -40.12 18.09
C PRO A 179 1.38 -38.92 18.86
N SER A 180 2.27 -37.97 19.14
CA SER A 180 1.95 -36.64 19.65
C SER A 180 1.89 -35.64 18.49
N TYR A 181 1.15 -34.56 18.70
CA TYR A 181 1.16 -33.39 17.84
C TYR A 181 1.84 -32.25 18.61
N ALA A 182 2.78 -31.54 17.98
CA ALA A 182 3.41 -30.38 18.60
C ALA A 182 3.41 -29.19 17.64
N ARG A 183 3.31 -28.00 18.23
CA ARG A 183 3.37 -26.71 17.54
C ARG A 183 4.29 -25.78 18.29
N PHE A 184 5.15 -25.08 17.57
CA PHE A 184 6.06 -24.09 18.14
C PHE A 184 6.40 -23.03 17.10
N VAL A 185 6.96 -21.92 17.56
CA VAL A 185 7.41 -20.82 16.69
C VAL A 185 8.92 -20.66 16.86
N VAL A 186 9.65 -20.78 15.76
CA VAL A 186 11.08 -20.44 15.68
C VAL A 186 11.18 -18.94 15.46
N VAL A 187 11.78 -18.20 16.38
CA VAL A 187 11.96 -16.75 16.32
C VAL A 187 13.43 -16.39 16.27
N SER A 188 13.79 -15.31 15.56
CA SER A 188 15.15 -14.76 15.62
C SER A 188 15.31 -13.85 16.83
N THR A 189 16.42 -14.00 17.54
CA THR A 189 16.81 -13.10 18.65
C THR A 189 17.48 -11.81 18.17
N GLU A 190 17.89 -11.76 16.90
CA GLU A 190 18.57 -10.62 16.27
C GLU A 190 17.78 -10.01 15.10
N PHE A 191 16.49 -10.35 14.97
CA PHE A 191 15.63 -9.93 13.84
C PHE A 191 16.19 -10.30 12.46
N LYS A 192 16.94 -11.40 12.38
CA LYS A 192 17.47 -11.98 11.13
C LYS A 192 16.52 -13.06 10.60
N ASP A 193 16.80 -13.52 9.38
CA ASP A 193 16.04 -14.62 8.78
C ASP A 193 16.27 -15.92 9.55
N VAL A 194 15.19 -16.61 9.93
CA VAL A 194 15.25 -17.87 10.69
C VAL A 194 15.42 -19.10 9.81
N GLY A 195 15.51 -18.98 8.48
CA GLY A 195 15.55 -20.10 7.55
C GLY A 195 16.62 -21.14 7.89
N GLU A 196 17.84 -20.70 8.20
CA GLU A 196 18.94 -21.59 8.58
C GLU A 196 18.67 -22.33 9.90
N CYS A 197 18.06 -21.66 10.86
CA CYS A 197 17.65 -22.26 12.12
C CYS A 197 16.55 -23.29 11.92
N VAL A 198 15.57 -22.97 11.08
CA VAL A 198 14.47 -23.87 10.72
C VAL A 198 15.02 -25.13 10.05
N GLU A 199 15.94 -25.01 9.10
CA GLU A 199 16.59 -26.16 8.45
C GLU A 199 17.34 -27.04 9.46
N THR A 200 18.00 -26.42 10.45
CA THR A 200 18.71 -27.14 11.50
C THR A 200 17.75 -27.92 12.39
N ILE A 201 16.64 -27.30 12.78
CA ILE A 201 15.59 -27.93 13.60
C ILE A 201 14.93 -29.08 12.82
N LYS A 202 14.66 -28.90 11.51
CA LYS A 202 14.10 -29.95 10.65
C LYS A 202 14.97 -31.21 10.63
N LYS A 203 16.29 -31.06 10.49
CA LYS A 203 17.23 -32.20 10.55
C LYS A 203 17.09 -32.98 11.86
N VAL A 204 16.97 -32.28 12.99
CA VAL A 204 16.76 -32.92 14.30
C VAL A 204 15.40 -33.64 14.38
N LEU A 205 14.35 -33.05 13.80
CA LEU A 205 13.01 -33.66 13.76
C LEU A 205 12.98 -34.93 12.91
N ASP A 206 13.62 -34.91 11.74
CA ASP A 206 13.72 -36.07 10.85
C ASP A 206 14.46 -37.23 11.53
N GLU A 207 15.57 -36.95 12.22
CA GLU A 207 16.32 -37.94 13.01
C GLU A 207 15.52 -38.55 14.19
N THR A 208 14.50 -37.83 14.67
CA THR A 208 13.71 -38.25 15.85
C THR A 208 12.37 -38.88 15.50
N SER A 209 12.08 -39.13 14.22
CA SER A 209 10.79 -39.64 13.75
C SER A 209 9.62 -38.68 14.01
N CYS A 210 9.89 -37.38 13.94
CA CYS A 210 8.87 -36.33 13.89
C CYS A 210 8.75 -35.82 12.46
N VAL A 211 7.54 -35.79 11.92
CA VAL A 211 7.24 -35.32 10.57
C VAL A 211 6.65 -33.92 10.64
N VAL A 212 7.22 -32.99 9.87
CA VAL A 212 6.67 -31.63 9.73
C VAL A 212 5.42 -31.66 8.87
N ILE A 213 4.31 -31.16 9.40
CA ILE A 213 3.00 -31.12 8.73
C ILE A 213 2.77 -29.77 8.07
N SER A 214 3.15 -28.67 8.74
CA SER A 214 2.94 -27.32 8.20
C SER A 214 4.00 -26.33 8.65
N GLU A 215 4.27 -25.37 7.76
CA GLU A 215 5.18 -24.25 7.98
C GLU A 215 4.48 -22.97 7.53
N ARG A 216 4.34 -22.01 8.44
CA ARG A 216 3.70 -20.73 8.16
C ARG A 216 4.51 -19.62 8.80
N LYS A 217 4.61 -18.46 8.14
CA LYS A 217 5.18 -17.26 8.77
C LYS A 217 4.42 -17.02 10.09
N GLY A 218 5.17 -16.96 11.19
CA GLY A 218 4.62 -16.63 12.50
C GLY A 218 4.16 -15.17 12.46
N ALA A 219 2.91 -14.93 12.84
CA ALA A 219 2.43 -13.60 13.16
C ALA A 219 2.89 -13.20 14.56
#